data_AF-A0A6I9QJU5-F1
#
_entry.id   AF-A0A6I9QJU5-F1
#
_cell.length_a   1.000
_cell.length_b   1.000
_cell.length_c   1.000
_cell.angle_alpha   90.00
_cell.angle_beta   90.00
_cell.angle_gamma   90.00
#
_symmetry.space_group_name_H-M   'P 1'
#
loop_
_entity.id
_entity.type
_entity.pdbx_description
1 polymer ?
#
loop_
_entity_poly.entity_id
_entity_poly.type
_entity_poly.pdbx_seq_one_letter_code
_entity_poly.pdbx_strand_id
1 'polypeptide(L)'
;MAFRRASPFLHLPFFLLLFFVVSDLMVAMAADDISHDDAEAPKSPACNNKFQLVKIKKWVNGTEDTGIVGLSARFGASLPGHASEAIKTAAALANPFNCCTNLSSKVSNYL
;
A
#
# COMPACT_ATOMS: atom_id res chain seq x y z
N MET A 1 7.34 -47.82 -46.11
CA MET A 1 6.90 -46.56 -45.45
C MET A 1 7.34 -46.63 -44.00
N ALA A 2 8.36 -45.86 -43.61
CA ALA A 2 8.81 -45.78 -42.21
C ALA A 2 8.15 -44.56 -41.55
N PHE A 3 7.34 -44.81 -40.53
CA PHE A 3 6.67 -43.77 -39.74
C PHE A 3 7.73 -43.07 -38.88
N ARG A 4 8.14 -41.84 -39.25
CA ARG A 4 9.01 -41.01 -38.42
C ARG A 4 8.22 -40.62 -37.17
N ARG A 5 8.47 -41.33 -36.08
CA ARG A 5 7.94 -41.00 -34.75
C ARG A 5 8.52 -39.64 -34.35
N ALA A 6 7.68 -38.60 -34.35
CA ALA A 6 8.08 -37.27 -33.90
C ALA A 6 8.66 -37.39 -32.48
N SER A 7 9.93 -37.02 -32.33
CA SER A 7 10.67 -37.17 -31.08
C SER A 7 10.16 -36.18 -30.04
N PRO A 8 9.57 -36.64 -28.90
CA PRO A 8 9.06 -35.76 -27.85
C PRO A 8 10.18 -34.95 -27.16
N PHE A 9 11.44 -35.33 -27.37
CA PHE A 9 12.63 -34.71 -26.81
C PHE A 9 12.94 -33.30 -27.33
N LEU A 10 12.42 -32.90 -28.51
CA LEU A 10 12.70 -31.57 -29.06
C LEU A 10 11.77 -30.49 -28.51
N HIS A 11 10.60 -30.87 -27.99
CA HIS A 11 9.62 -29.93 -27.45
C HIS A 11 9.83 -29.61 -25.96
N LEU A 12 10.45 -30.53 -25.22
CA LEU A 12 10.76 -30.37 -23.80
C LEU A 12 11.54 -29.08 -23.47
N PRO A 13 12.65 -28.72 -24.16
CA PRO A 13 13.38 -27.49 -23.85
C PRO A 13 12.55 -26.23 -24.15
N PHE A 14 11.70 -26.25 -25.18
CA PHE A 14 10.83 -25.13 -25.53
C PHE A 14 9.73 -24.93 -24.48
N PHE A 15 9.10 -26.02 -24.02
CA PHE A 15 8.11 -25.96 -22.94
C PHE A 15 8.73 -25.50 -21.61
N LEU A 16 9.95 -25.95 -21.29
CA LEU A 16 10.66 -25.48 -20.10
C LEU A 16 10.97 -23.98 -20.19
N LEU A 17 11.47 -23.50 -21.33
CA LEU A 17 11.77 -22.09 -21.54
C LEU A 17 10.51 -21.22 -21.46
N LEU A 18 9.41 -21.66 -22.07
CA LEU A 18 8.11 -20.98 -21.94
C LEU A 18 7.63 -20.95 -20.48
N PHE A 19 7.81 -22.05 -19.74
CA PHE A 19 7.44 -22.12 -18.33
C PHE A 19 8.27 -21.16 -17.46
N PHE A 20 9.59 -21.05 -17.70
CA PHE A 20 10.44 -20.05 -17.04
C PHE A 20 9.99 -18.62 -17.33
N VAL A 21 9.76 -18.29 -18.62
CA VAL A 21 9.31 -16.95 -19.03
C VAL A 21 7.94 -16.57 -18.42
N VAL A 22 7.01 -17.51 -18.34
CA VAL A 22 5.69 -17.27 -17.72
C VAL A 22 5.81 -17.15 -16.19
N SER A 23 6.73 -17.88 -15.57
CA SER A 23 6.98 -17.85 -14.13
C SER A 23 7.58 -16.52 -13.68
N ASP A 24 8.55 -15.97 -14.43
CA ASP A 24 9.16 -14.67 -14.15
C ASP A 24 8.14 -13.51 -14.24
N LEU A 25 7.13 -13.63 -15.12
CA LEU A 25 6.07 -12.64 -15.27
C LEU A 25 5.12 -12.59 -14.05
N MET A 26 4.96 -13.70 -13.33
CA MET A 26 4.06 -13.77 -12.16
C MET A 26 4.67 -13.22 -10.87
N VAL A 27 6.00 -13.11 -10.79
CA VAL A 27 6.69 -12.61 -9.59
C VAL A 27 6.60 -11.09 -9.43
N ALA A 28 6.25 -10.35 -10.49
CA ALA A 28 6.23 -8.89 -10.49
C ALA A 28 5.08 -8.23 -9.69
N MET A 29 4.15 -9.01 -9.12
CA MET A 29 2.89 -8.49 -8.56
C MET A 29 2.73 -8.64 -7.04
N ALA A 30 3.73 -9.15 -6.32
CA ALA A 30 3.68 -9.22 -4.87
C ALA A 30 4.11 -7.87 -4.25
N ALA A 31 3.17 -6.93 -4.13
CA ALA A 31 3.34 -5.75 -3.28
C ALA A 31 3.03 -6.17 -1.84
N ASP A 32 4.07 -6.56 -1.10
CA ASP A 32 3.99 -6.92 0.32
C ASP A 32 3.78 -5.67 1.17
N ASP A 33 2.84 -5.73 2.12
CA ASP A 33 2.57 -4.65 3.05
C ASP A 33 3.64 -4.65 4.16
N ILE A 34 4.57 -3.68 4.12
CA ILE A 34 5.62 -3.57 5.12
C ILE A 34 5.01 -3.05 6.43
N SER A 35 4.57 -3.98 7.28
CA SER A 35 4.18 -3.71 8.67
C SER A 35 5.31 -4.10 9.63
N HIS A 36 5.62 -3.19 10.56
CA HIS A 36 6.58 -3.41 11.63
C HIS A 36 5.85 -3.37 12.97
N ASP A 37 6.00 -4.42 13.78
CA ASP A 37 5.50 -4.42 15.15
C ASP A 37 6.68 -4.23 16.10
N ASP A 38 6.72 -3.07 16.75
CA ASP A 38 7.69 -2.81 17.81
C ASP A 38 7.23 -3.47 19.11
N ALA A 39 8.05 -4.41 19.59
CA ALA A 39 7.84 -5.11 20.86
C ALA A 39 8.12 -4.21 22.08
N GLU A 40 8.99 -3.21 21.93
CA GLU A 40 9.41 -2.33 23.03
C GLU A 40 8.45 -1.16 23.29
N ALA A 41 7.71 -0.71 22.28
CA ALA A 41 6.81 0.42 22.45
C ALA A 41 5.61 0.03 23.34
N PRO A 42 5.23 0.85 24.35
CA PRO A 42 4.07 0.58 25.20
C PRO A 42 2.79 0.38 24.37
N LYS A 43 2.02 -0.67 24.69
CA LYS A 43 0.73 -0.97 24.05
C LYS A 43 -0.39 -0.61 25.01
N SER A 44 -1.39 0.14 24.54
CA SER A 44 -2.64 0.39 25.26
C SER A 44 -3.84 0.11 24.36
N PRO A 45 -5.07 -0.08 24.88
CA PRO A 45 -6.23 -0.36 24.04
C PRO A 45 -6.50 0.70 22.95
N ALA A 46 -6.11 1.96 23.19
CA ALA A 46 -6.24 3.06 22.23
C ALA A 46 -4.97 3.29 21.38
N CYS A 47 -3.90 2.55 21.65
CA CYS A 47 -2.56 2.74 21.07
C CYS A 47 -1.86 1.38 20.88
N ASN A 48 -2.40 0.55 19.98
CA ASN A 48 -1.88 -0.79 19.70
C ASN A 48 -1.79 -1.13 18.19
N ASN A 49 -2.04 -0.19 17.28
CA ASN A 49 -1.84 -0.43 15.86
C ASN A 49 -0.36 -0.70 15.58
N LYS A 50 -0.11 -1.52 14.54
CA LYS A 50 1.23 -1.73 14.00
C LYS A 50 1.68 -0.51 13.21
N PHE A 51 3.00 -0.28 13.19
CA PHE A 51 3.57 0.71 12.29
C PHE A 51 3.54 0.16 10.87
N GLN A 52 3.08 0.99 9.93
CA GLN A 52 3.00 0.66 8.51
C GLN A 52 3.65 1.79 7.74
N LEU A 53 4.43 1.46 6.71
CA LEU A 53 4.89 2.45 5.75
C LEU A 53 3.68 2.92 4.93
N VAL A 54 3.38 4.21 4.99
CA VAL A 54 2.20 4.79 4.36
C VAL A 54 2.56 5.89 3.39
N LYS A 55 1.73 6.03 2.35
CA LYS A 55 1.77 7.14 1.40
C LYS A 55 0.41 7.80 1.31
N ILE A 56 0.32 9.07 1.71
CA ILE A 56 -0.88 9.88 1.59
C ILE A 56 -0.82 10.60 0.25
N LYS A 57 -1.77 10.28 -0.63
CA LYS A 57 -1.98 11.02 -1.87
C LYS A 57 -2.84 12.26 -1.60
N LYS A 58 -2.50 13.38 -2.23
CA LYS A 58 -3.22 14.66 -2.07
C LYS A 58 -3.73 15.12 -3.41
N TRP A 59 -4.83 15.87 -3.39
CA TRP A 59 -5.37 16.50 -4.59
C TRP A 59 -5.69 17.96 -4.31
N VAL A 60 -5.32 18.83 -5.25
CA VAL A 60 -5.69 20.25 -5.25
C VAL A 60 -6.43 20.52 -6.55
N ASN A 61 -7.66 21.04 -6.45
CA ASN A 61 -8.53 21.30 -7.62
C ASN A 61 -8.66 20.10 -8.58
N GLY A 62 -8.78 18.89 -8.02
CA GLY A 62 -8.93 17.66 -8.80
C GLY A 62 -7.63 17.07 -9.36
N THR A 63 -6.51 17.79 -9.30
CA THR A 63 -5.20 17.32 -9.77
C THR A 63 -4.42 16.69 -8.62
N GLU A 64 -3.80 15.52 -8.84
CA GLU A 64 -2.94 14.89 -7.83
C GLU A 64 -1.70 15.75 -7.59
N ASP A 65 -1.43 16.04 -6.33
CA ASP A 65 -0.25 16.76 -5.85
C ASP A 65 0.75 15.78 -5.22
N THR A 66 1.96 16.26 -4.94
CA THR A 66 3.04 15.49 -4.33
C THR A 66 2.56 14.85 -3.03
N GLY A 67 2.56 13.51 -3.01
CA GLY A 67 2.17 12.72 -1.85
C GLY A 67 3.18 12.82 -0.70
N ILE A 68 2.71 12.53 0.50
CA ILE A 68 3.52 12.50 1.72
C ILE A 68 3.76 11.04 2.08
N VAL A 69 5.01 10.67 2.34
CA VAL A 69 5.38 9.32 2.81
C VAL A 69 5.75 9.37 4.28
N GLY A 70 5.48 8.31 5.02
CA GLY A 70 5.80 8.24 6.44
C GLY A 70 5.44 6.91 7.07
N LEU A 71 5.38 6.90 8.40
CA LEU A 71 4.90 5.77 9.19
C LEU A 71 3.52 6.09 9.78
N SER A 72 2.66 5.08 9.85
CA SER A 72 1.39 5.18 10.57
C SER A 72 1.60 5.39 12.08
N ALA A 73 0.54 5.76 12.79
CA ALA A 73 0.55 5.85 14.24
C ALA A 73 -0.01 4.57 14.87
N ARG A 74 0.40 4.30 16.12
CA ARG A 74 -0.19 3.21 16.92
C ARG A 74 -1.60 3.50 17.41
N PHE A 75 -2.03 4.75 17.36
CA PHE A 75 -3.36 5.20 17.78
C PHE A 75 -4.23 5.57 16.56
N GLY A 76 -5.53 5.70 16.80
CA GLY A 76 -6.51 6.03 15.76
C GLY A 76 -6.93 4.82 14.92
N ALA A 77 -7.59 5.08 13.79
CA ALA A 77 -8.02 4.03 12.87
C ALA A 77 -6.82 3.43 12.13
N SER A 78 -6.87 2.13 11.85
CA SER A 78 -5.90 1.49 10.96
C SER A 78 -6.05 2.03 9.54
N LEU A 79 -4.93 2.33 8.91
CA LEU A 79 -4.89 2.74 7.51
C LEU A 79 -4.97 1.50 6.59
N PRO A 80 -5.55 1.64 5.39
CA PRO A 80 -5.61 0.56 4.41
C PRO A 80 -4.22 0.27 3.84
N GLY A 81 -3.92 -1.00 3.61
CA GLY A 81 -2.65 -1.44 3.01
C GLY A 81 -2.56 -1.16 1.51
N HIS A 82 -3.70 -1.13 0.82
CA HIS A 82 -3.76 -0.90 -0.62
C HIS A 82 -4.47 0.40 -0.96
N ALA A 83 -3.94 1.12 -1.95
CA ALA A 83 -4.50 2.39 -2.40
C ALA A 83 -5.93 2.27 -2.97
N SER A 84 -6.32 1.09 -3.46
CA SER A 84 -7.68 0.78 -3.93
C SER A 84 -8.73 0.77 -2.82
N GLU A 85 -8.31 0.54 -1.58
CA GLU A 85 -9.17 0.51 -0.39
C GLU A 85 -9.21 1.88 0.32
N ALA A 86 -8.35 2.81 -0.11
CA ALA A 86 -8.26 4.13 0.49
C ALA A 86 -9.42 5.04 0.07
N ILE A 87 -10.02 5.70 1.05
CA ILE A 87 -11.09 6.68 0.84
C ILE A 87 -10.48 8.07 0.67
N LYS A 88 -10.84 8.77 -0.40
CA LYS A 88 -10.50 10.17 -0.60
C LYS A 88 -11.46 11.06 0.18
N THR A 89 -10.94 11.75 1.20
CA THR A 89 -11.72 12.69 2.04
C THR A 89 -11.26 14.13 1.83
N ALA A 90 -12.12 15.09 2.17
CA ALA A 90 -11.77 16.51 2.14
C ALA A 90 -10.89 16.84 3.35
N ALA A 91 -9.74 17.49 3.11
CA ALA A 91 -8.88 17.98 4.17
C ALA A 91 -9.39 19.34 4.68
N ALA A 92 -9.46 19.50 6.00
CA ALA A 92 -9.78 20.78 6.65
C ALA A 92 -8.50 21.38 7.26
N LEU A 93 -8.30 22.68 7.05
CA LEU A 93 -7.20 23.41 7.67
C LEU A 93 -7.67 23.99 9.01
N ALA A 94 -6.92 23.73 10.08
CA ALA A 94 -7.20 24.36 11.35
C ALA A 94 -6.95 25.88 11.28
N ASN A 95 -7.75 26.65 12.02
CA ASN A 95 -7.57 28.09 12.16
C ASN A 95 -7.61 28.49 13.65
N PRO A 96 -6.50 28.92 14.26
CA PRO A 96 -5.20 29.12 13.63
C PRO A 96 -4.48 27.79 13.34
N PHE A 97 -3.63 27.80 12.31
CA PHE A 97 -2.97 26.59 11.78
C PHE A 97 -2.10 25.85 12.80
N ASN A 98 -1.53 26.57 13.77
CA ASN A 98 -0.68 25.98 14.80
C ASN A 98 -1.46 25.30 15.94
N CYS A 99 -2.79 25.46 16.00
CA CYS A 99 -3.65 24.95 17.07
C CYS A 99 -3.21 25.32 18.50
N CYS A 100 -2.35 26.35 18.67
CA CYS A 100 -1.83 26.75 19.99
C CYS A 100 -2.77 27.68 20.75
N THR A 101 -3.85 28.15 20.10
CA THR A 101 -4.91 28.96 20.70
C THR A 101 -6.27 28.40 20.31
N ASN A 102 -7.34 28.99 20.85
CA ASN A 102 -8.70 28.54 20.59
C ASN A 102 -9.02 28.60 19.10
N LEU A 103 -9.60 27.52 18.56
CA LEU A 103 -9.95 27.46 17.15
C LEU A 103 -11.11 28.40 16.86
N SER A 104 -11.00 29.14 15.75
CA SER A 104 -12.07 30.01 15.27
C SER A 104 -13.30 29.24 14.79
N SER A 105 -13.14 27.95 14.44
CA SER A 105 -14.22 27.06 14.02
C SER A 105 -13.87 25.62 14.36
N LYS A 106 -14.88 24.81 14.70
CA LYS A 106 -14.71 23.38 14.94
C LYS A 106 -14.20 22.71 13.65
N VAL A 107 -13.09 22.00 13.74
CA VAL A 107 -12.63 21.10 12.69
C VAL A 107 -13.35 19.78 12.89
N SER A 108 -14.23 19.43 11.95
CA SER A 108 -14.85 18.11 11.92
C SER A 108 -13.84 17.13 11.33
N ASN A 109 -13.52 16.07 12.07
CA ASN A 109 -12.78 14.95 11.51
C ASN A 109 -13.71 14.19 10.55
N TYR A 110 -13.33 14.09 9.29
CA TYR A 110 -13.91 13.15 8.33
C TYR A 110 -12.97 11.94 8.28
N LEU A 111 -13.08 11.07 9.28
CA LEU A 111 -12.47 9.75 9.31
C LEU A 111 -13.58 8.70 9.28
#